data_AF-A0A0U2JEA9-F1
#
_entry.id   AF-A0A0U2JEA9-F1
#
_cell.length_a   1.000
_cell.length_b   1.000
_cell.length_c   1.000
_cell.angle_alpha   90.00
_cell.angle_beta   90.00
_cell.angle_gamma   90.00
#
_symmetry.space_group_name_H-M   'P 1'
#
loop_
_entity.id
_entity.type
_entity.pdbx_description
1 polymer ?
#
loop_
_entity_poly.entity_id
_entity_poly.type
_entity_poly.pdbx_seq_one_letter_code
_entity_poly.pdbx_strand_id
1 'polypeptide(L)'
;MSGVNDIRSTFLDYFKKNGHEIVPSSPLVPRNDPTLMFSNAGMVQFKNVFTGLEQRTYKTASTAQKCVRAGGKHNDLDNVGYTARHHTFFEMLGNFSFGDYFKERAIELAWNLITKEFAIDAKRLLVTVYHTDDEAFNLWKKIAGLPDEKIIRIPTSDNFWAMGDTGPCGPCS
;
A
#
# COMPACT_ATOMS: atom_id res chain seq x y z
N MET A 1 -8.46 17.83 -15.99
CA MET A 1 -8.16 16.40 -15.78
C MET A 1 -6.72 16.31 -15.34
N SER A 2 -6.46 15.85 -14.12
CA SER A 2 -5.09 15.53 -13.68
C SER A 2 -4.58 14.36 -14.54
N GLY A 3 -3.38 14.51 -15.11
CA GLY A 3 -2.72 13.42 -15.80
C GLY A 3 -2.25 12.35 -14.81
N VAL A 4 -1.94 11.15 -15.30
CA VAL A 4 -1.36 10.07 -14.47
C VAL A 4 -0.06 10.53 -13.79
N ASN A 5 0.71 11.38 -14.48
CA ASN A 5 1.92 11.97 -13.92
C ASN A 5 1.63 12.92 -12.76
N ASP A 6 0.54 13.68 -12.82
CA ASP A 6 0.16 14.60 -11.76
C ASP A 6 -0.25 13.80 -10.51
N ILE A 7 -1.04 12.72 -10.67
CA ILE A 7 -1.42 11.85 -9.55
C ILE A 7 -0.19 11.27 -8.85
N ARG A 8 0.79 10.79 -9.63
CA ARG A 8 2.06 10.27 -9.09
C ARG A 8 2.82 11.35 -8.32
N SER A 9 3.01 12.52 -8.91
CA SER A 9 3.73 13.63 -8.28
C SER A 9 3.02 14.11 -7.02
N THR A 10 1.70 14.30 -7.05
CA THR A 10 0.89 14.68 -5.89
C THR A 10 1.05 13.68 -4.75
N PHE A 11 1.01 12.37 -5.03
CA PHE A 11 1.22 11.34 -4.02
C PHE A 11 2.61 11.47 -3.36
N LEU A 12 3.66 11.54 -4.16
CA LEU A 12 5.04 11.61 -3.65
C LEU A 12 5.27 12.92 -2.88
N ASP A 13 4.80 14.05 -3.41
CA ASP A 13 4.93 15.35 -2.77
C ASP A 13 4.14 15.41 -1.46
N TYR A 14 2.95 14.80 -1.40
CA TYR A 14 2.16 14.71 -0.17
C TYR A 14 2.94 13.98 0.93
N PHE A 15 3.50 12.81 0.64
CA PHE A 15 4.26 12.07 1.64
C PHE A 15 5.60 12.73 1.97
N LYS A 16 6.27 13.38 0.99
CA LYS A 16 7.46 14.20 1.26
C LYS A 16 7.17 15.31 2.27
N LYS A 17 6.05 16.03 2.11
CA LYS A 17 5.60 17.07 3.06
C LYS A 17 5.27 16.50 4.44
N ASN A 18 4.90 15.22 4.52
CA ASN A 18 4.63 14.50 5.76
C ASN A 18 5.86 13.78 6.34
N GLY A 19 7.06 14.09 5.85
CA GLY A 19 8.32 13.63 6.42
C GLY A 19 8.83 12.29 5.89
N HIS A 20 8.29 11.78 4.78
CA HIS A 20 8.79 10.55 4.14
C HIS A 20 9.94 10.86 3.18
N GLU A 21 10.96 10.00 3.21
CA GLU A 21 12.02 10.01 2.20
C GLU A 21 11.47 9.51 0.85
N ILE A 22 11.70 10.24 -0.24
CA ILE A 22 11.26 9.80 -1.57
C ILE A 22 12.32 8.88 -2.17
N VAL A 23 12.00 7.59 -2.23
CA VAL A 23 12.92 6.57 -2.72
C VAL A 23 12.55 6.18 -4.16
N PRO A 24 13.51 6.11 -5.09
CA PRO A 24 13.24 5.67 -6.45
C PRO A 24 12.63 4.26 -6.52
N SER A 25 11.84 4.02 -7.57
CA SER A 25 11.43 2.65 -7.94
C SER A 25 12.66 1.77 -8.11
N SER A 26 12.68 0.63 -7.43
CA SER A 26 13.65 -0.42 -7.68
C SER A 26 13.44 -1.06 -9.07
N PRO A 27 14.45 -1.76 -9.61
CA PRO A 27 14.31 -2.54 -10.84
C PRO A 27 13.20 -3.62 -10.73
N LEU A 28 12.67 -4.05 -11.88
CA LEU A 28 11.67 -5.11 -11.92
C LEU A 28 12.21 -6.47 -11.49
N VAL A 29 13.51 -6.73 -11.70
CA VAL A 29 14.16 -7.97 -11.26
C VAL A 29 14.84 -7.70 -9.91
N PRO A 30 14.38 -8.34 -8.81
CA PRO A 30 15.01 -8.20 -7.50
C PRO A 30 16.46 -8.70 -7.54
N ARG A 31 17.40 -7.93 -6.95
CA ARG A 31 18.83 -8.32 -6.96
C ARG A 31 19.18 -9.39 -5.93
N ASN A 32 18.45 -9.43 -4.81
CA ASN A 32 18.82 -10.21 -3.62
C ASN A 32 17.69 -11.12 -3.11
N ASP A 33 16.73 -11.48 -3.97
CA ASP A 33 15.65 -12.40 -3.60
C ASP A 33 15.41 -13.43 -4.71
N PRO A 34 16.01 -14.63 -4.62
CA PRO A 34 15.87 -15.66 -5.64
C PRO A 34 14.46 -16.29 -5.66
N THR A 35 13.62 -16.00 -4.65
CA THR A 35 12.25 -16.53 -4.56
C THR A 35 11.24 -15.69 -5.34
N LEU A 36 11.61 -14.46 -5.73
CA LEU A 36 10.77 -13.54 -6.49
C LEU A 36 11.28 -13.35 -7.91
N MET A 37 10.46 -13.74 -8.89
CA MET A 37 10.77 -13.53 -10.31
C MET A 37 10.75 -12.04 -10.70
N PHE A 38 9.75 -11.31 -10.21
CA PHE A 38 9.62 -9.86 -10.43
C PHE A 38 9.15 -9.14 -9.15
N SER A 39 9.48 -7.86 -9.05
CA SER A 39 8.92 -6.94 -8.05
C SER A 39 7.42 -6.79 -8.28
N ASN A 40 6.60 -7.39 -7.41
CA ASN A 40 5.14 -7.37 -7.50
C ASN A 40 4.47 -6.31 -6.61
N ALA A 41 5.25 -5.66 -5.74
CA ALA A 41 4.81 -4.65 -4.78
C ALA A 41 5.92 -3.65 -4.43
N GLY A 42 5.55 -2.48 -3.93
CA GLY A 42 6.47 -1.43 -3.47
C GLY A 42 7.37 -1.84 -2.31
N MET A 43 6.87 -2.71 -1.43
CA MET A 43 7.60 -3.16 -0.23
C MET A 43 8.79 -4.08 -0.51
N VAL A 44 8.89 -4.68 -1.71
CA VAL A 44 9.90 -5.71 -2.03
C VAL A 44 11.32 -5.18 -1.80
N GLN A 45 11.60 -3.94 -2.19
CA GLN A 45 12.91 -3.30 -1.99
C GLN A 45 13.22 -2.95 -0.51
N PHE A 46 12.22 -3.04 0.37
CA PHE A 46 12.33 -2.75 1.80
C PHE A 46 12.18 -4.01 2.66
N LYS A 47 12.13 -5.22 2.05
CA LYS A 47 11.96 -6.50 2.77
C LYS A 47 12.93 -6.62 3.94
N ASN A 48 14.23 -6.41 3.68
CA ASN A 48 15.27 -6.54 4.70
C ASN A 48 15.13 -5.50 5.83
N VAL A 49 14.63 -4.30 5.48
CA VAL A 49 14.35 -3.24 6.46
C VAL A 49 13.21 -3.64 7.39
N PHE A 50 12.12 -4.19 6.85
CA PHE A 50 11.01 -4.70 7.65
C PHE A 50 11.39 -5.87 8.56
N THR A 51 12.34 -6.71 8.13
CA THR A 51 12.85 -7.83 8.94
C THR A 51 13.98 -7.44 9.90
N GLY A 52 14.45 -6.19 9.88
CA GLY A 52 15.57 -5.71 10.69
C GLY A 52 16.96 -6.16 10.23
N LEU A 53 17.07 -6.83 9.08
CA LEU A 53 18.34 -7.27 8.47
C LEU A 53 19.12 -6.12 7.83
N GLU A 54 18.43 -5.01 7.51
CA GLU A 54 19.02 -3.82 6.93
C GLU A 54 18.51 -2.58 7.66
N GLN A 55 19.37 -1.61 7.91
CA GLN A 55 18.99 -0.32 8.48
C GLN A 55 19.15 0.79 7.45
N ARG A 56 18.20 1.72 7.43
CA ARG A 56 18.24 2.94 6.62
C ARG A 56 18.40 4.14 7.53
N THR A 57 18.94 5.23 6.97
CA THR A 57 19.08 6.51 7.70
C THR A 57 17.72 7.19 7.96
N TYR A 58 16.70 6.83 7.19
CA TYR A 58 15.32 7.27 7.34
C TYR A 58 14.45 6.15 7.92
N LYS A 59 13.43 6.55 8.69
CA LYS A 59 12.42 5.64 9.25
C LYS A 59 11.13 5.57 8.45
N THR A 60 10.96 6.46 7.48
CA THR A 60 9.76 6.56 6.65
C THR A 60 10.19 6.75 5.20
N ALA A 61 9.46 6.12 4.27
CA ALA A 61 9.77 6.21 2.85
C ALA A 61 8.49 6.25 2.02
N SER A 62 8.54 6.85 0.83
CA SER A 62 7.46 6.82 -0.14
C SER A 62 8.00 6.59 -1.55
N THR A 63 7.29 5.78 -2.34
CA THR A 63 7.73 5.35 -3.67
C THR A 63 6.58 5.24 -4.66
N ALA A 64 6.91 5.37 -5.95
CA ALA A 64 6.08 4.90 -7.06
C ALA A 64 6.78 3.71 -7.71
N GLN A 65 6.52 2.49 -7.23
CA GLN A 65 7.22 1.29 -7.67
C GLN A 65 6.58 0.73 -8.94
N LYS A 66 7.40 0.45 -9.95
CA LYS A 66 7.01 -0.36 -11.11
C LYS A 66 6.84 -1.82 -10.68
N CYS A 67 5.69 -2.41 -10.97
CA CYS A 67 5.31 -3.74 -10.54
C CYS A 67 4.95 -4.63 -11.73
N VAL A 68 5.24 -5.93 -11.61
CA VAL A 68 4.77 -6.97 -12.54
C VAL A 68 4.08 -8.09 -11.77
N ARG A 69 2.86 -8.45 -12.18
CA ARG A 69 2.08 -9.59 -11.68
C ARG A 69 1.72 -10.54 -12.82
N ALA A 70 2.71 -11.31 -13.25
CA ALA A 70 2.60 -12.26 -14.37
C ALA A 70 3.16 -13.64 -14.02
N GLY A 71 3.21 -14.00 -12.74
CA GLY A 71 3.73 -15.29 -12.28
C GLY A 71 3.90 -15.37 -10.75
N GLY A 72 4.04 -16.58 -10.23
CA GLY A 72 4.14 -16.85 -8.79
C GLY A 72 2.81 -16.68 -8.05
N LYS A 73 2.87 -16.36 -6.75
CA LYS A 73 1.70 -16.19 -5.86
C LYS A 73 0.73 -15.10 -6.32
N HIS A 74 1.25 -14.04 -6.94
CA HIS A 74 0.47 -12.91 -7.42
C HIS A 74 0.53 -12.86 -8.95
N ASN A 75 -0.44 -13.52 -9.59
CA ASN A 75 -0.53 -13.64 -11.04
C ASN A 75 -1.89 -13.11 -11.53
N ASP A 76 -1.85 -12.01 -12.29
CA ASP A 76 -3.04 -11.40 -12.87
C ASP A 76 -3.17 -11.68 -14.38
N LEU A 77 -2.27 -12.49 -14.96
CA LEU A 77 -2.17 -12.70 -16.41
C LEU A 77 -3.50 -13.16 -17.03
N ASP A 78 -4.18 -14.11 -16.40
CA ASP A 78 -5.46 -14.66 -16.91
C ASP A 78 -6.64 -13.70 -16.74
N ASN A 79 -6.49 -12.63 -15.93
CA ASN A 79 -7.52 -11.62 -15.70
C ASN A 79 -7.42 -10.42 -16.67
N VAL A 80 -6.26 -10.25 -17.32
CA VAL A 80 -6.00 -9.12 -18.22
C VAL A 80 -6.83 -9.26 -19.49
N GLY A 81 -7.52 -8.18 -19.86
CA GLY A 81 -8.43 -8.16 -21.01
C GLY A 81 -9.87 -8.57 -20.69
N TYR A 82 -10.11 -9.22 -19.55
CA TYR A 82 -11.46 -9.62 -19.11
C TYR A 82 -12.08 -8.66 -18.10
N THR A 83 -11.27 -7.83 -17.46
CA THR A 83 -11.72 -6.92 -16.41
C THR A 83 -11.13 -5.52 -16.61
N ALA A 84 -11.79 -4.51 -16.05
CA ALA A 84 -11.36 -3.11 -16.14
C ALA A 84 -10.25 -2.72 -15.14
N ARG A 85 -9.71 -3.66 -14.35
CA ARG A 85 -8.85 -3.35 -13.19
C ARG A 85 -7.55 -4.16 -13.10
N HIS A 86 -7.38 -5.19 -13.91
CA HIS A 86 -6.19 -6.04 -13.86
C HIS A 86 -5.20 -5.69 -14.97
N HIS A 87 -3.94 -5.53 -14.60
CA HIS A 87 -2.82 -5.29 -15.49
C HIS A 87 -1.67 -6.24 -15.13
N THR A 88 -0.85 -6.61 -16.09
CA THR A 88 0.42 -7.31 -15.80
C THR A 88 1.45 -6.33 -15.26
N PHE A 89 1.67 -5.21 -15.95
CA PHE A 89 2.55 -4.13 -15.53
C PHE A 89 1.74 -2.93 -15.02
N PHE A 90 2.08 -2.43 -13.84
CA PHE A 90 1.43 -1.27 -13.23
C PHE A 90 2.40 -0.54 -12.29
N GLU A 91 2.01 0.63 -11.81
CA GLU A 91 2.72 1.32 -10.74
C GLU A 91 1.96 1.25 -9.43
N MET A 92 2.68 0.90 -8.36
CA MET A 92 2.18 0.90 -7.00
C MET A 92 2.73 2.10 -6.25
N LEU A 93 1.83 3.01 -5.89
CA LEU A 93 2.14 4.12 -4.99
C LEU A 93 2.07 3.61 -3.55
N GLY A 94 3.13 3.81 -2.76
CA GLY A 94 3.18 3.30 -1.39
C GLY A 94 3.99 4.19 -0.46
N ASN A 95 3.50 4.32 0.77
CA ASN A 95 4.21 4.91 1.90
C ASN A 95 4.52 3.84 2.94
N PHE A 96 5.71 3.90 3.53
CA PHE A 96 6.27 2.87 4.40
C PHE A 96 6.74 3.50 5.69
N SER A 97 6.52 2.79 6.79
CA SER A 97 7.03 3.14 8.11
C SER A 97 7.83 1.98 8.68
N PHE A 98 9.05 2.27 9.12
CA PHE A 98 10.00 1.31 9.65
C PHE A 98 10.16 1.56 11.16
N GLY A 99 9.16 1.14 11.93
CA GLY A 99 9.14 1.32 13.39
C GLY A 99 8.98 2.79 13.83
N ASP A 100 8.30 3.61 13.03
CA ASP A 100 8.05 5.03 13.35
C ASP A 100 6.59 5.28 13.73
N TYR A 101 5.66 5.20 12.77
CA TYR A 101 4.23 5.35 12.98
C TYR A 101 3.48 4.06 12.61
N PHE A 102 2.27 3.91 13.15
CA PHE A 102 1.46 2.70 12.96
C PHE A 102 0.05 3.05 12.45
N LYS A 103 -0.98 2.30 12.86
CA LYS A 103 -2.33 2.35 12.27
C LYS A 103 -2.95 3.75 12.25
N GLU A 104 -2.96 4.47 13.37
CA GLU A 104 -3.63 5.78 13.46
C GLU A 104 -3.10 6.76 12.42
N ARG A 105 -1.78 6.94 12.37
CA ARG A 105 -1.14 7.85 11.41
C ARG A 105 -1.24 7.34 9.96
N ALA A 106 -1.16 6.02 9.75
CA ALA A 106 -1.32 5.45 8.42
C ALA A 106 -2.71 5.75 7.84
N ILE A 107 -3.76 5.53 8.64
CA ILE A 107 -5.15 5.81 8.27
C ILE A 107 -5.36 7.31 8.04
N GLU A 108 -4.84 8.17 8.93
CA GLU A 108 -4.94 9.63 8.80
C GLU A 108 -4.31 10.14 7.49
N LEU A 109 -3.10 9.67 7.17
CA LEU A 109 -2.41 10.06 5.93
C LEU A 109 -3.17 9.60 4.68
N ALA A 110 -3.61 8.35 4.66
CA ALA A 110 -4.37 7.81 3.52
C ALA A 110 -5.70 8.57 3.33
N TRP A 111 -6.45 8.78 4.41
CA TRP A 111 -7.74 9.46 4.34
C TRP A 111 -7.61 10.92 3.88
N ASN A 112 -6.64 11.65 4.41
CA ASN A 112 -6.38 13.03 4.02
C ASN A 112 -5.93 13.13 2.56
N LEU A 113 -5.05 12.24 2.09
CA LEU A 113 -4.65 12.21 0.69
C LEU A 113 -5.86 12.02 -0.23
N ILE A 114 -6.72 11.04 0.05
CA ILE A 114 -7.87 10.71 -0.80
C ILE A 114 -8.92 11.83 -0.79
N THR A 115 -9.27 12.34 0.40
CA THR A 115 -10.41 13.27 0.55
C THR A 115 -10.03 14.74 0.41
N LYS A 116 -8.79 15.12 0.74
CA LYS A 116 -8.34 16.52 0.68
C LYS A 116 -7.50 16.79 -0.55
N GLU A 117 -6.42 16.04 -0.77
CA GLU A 117 -5.51 16.28 -1.90
C GLU A 117 -6.15 15.86 -3.23
N PHE A 118 -6.73 14.66 -3.29
CA PHE A 118 -7.43 14.17 -4.48
C PHE A 118 -8.91 14.59 -4.54
N ALA A 119 -9.42 15.23 -3.49
CA ALA A 119 -10.78 15.76 -3.41
C ALA A 119 -11.88 14.74 -3.76
N ILE A 120 -11.65 13.46 -3.45
CA ILE A 120 -12.66 12.41 -3.67
C ILE A 120 -13.73 12.53 -2.58
N ASP A 121 -15.00 12.60 -3.00
CA ASP A 121 -16.13 12.67 -2.09
C ASP A 121 -16.15 11.45 -1.15
N ALA A 122 -16.01 11.71 0.15
CA ALA A 122 -16.05 10.70 1.21
C ALA A 122 -17.33 9.85 1.20
N LYS A 123 -18.45 10.38 0.68
CA LYS A 123 -19.70 9.62 0.55
C LYS A 123 -19.59 8.46 -0.43
N ARG A 124 -18.60 8.45 -1.32
CA ARG A 124 -18.34 7.37 -2.28
C ARG A 124 -17.36 6.33 -1.76
N LEU A 125 -16.76 6.57 -0.59
CA LEU A 125 -15.75 5.71 0.00
C LEU A 125 -16.41 4.73 0.98
N LEU A 126 -15.82 3.54 1.05
CA LEU A 126 -15.99 2.53 2.08
C LEU A 126 -14.61 1.98 2.42
N VAL A 127 -14.48 1.35 3.58
CA VAL A 127 -13.23 0.72 4.01
C VAL A 127 -13.49 -0.70 4.46
N THR A 128 -12.46 -1.54 4.37
CA THR A 128 -12.47 -2.90 4.89
C THR A 128 -11.47 -3.01 6.03
N VAL A 129 -11.69 -3.89 7.00
CA VAL A 129 -10.72 -4.20 8.06
C VAL A 129 -10.70 -5.70 8.31
N TYR A 130 -9.59 -6.23 8.80
CA TYR A 130 -9.55 -7.62 9.22
C TYR A 130 -10.54 -7.86 10.38
N HIS A 131 -11.25 -8.99 10.36
CA HIS A 131 -12.40 -9.20 11.25
C HIS A 131 -12.10 -9.07 12.76
N THR A 132 -10.89 -9.41 13.20
CA THR A 132 -10.43 -9.29 14.59
C THR A 132 -9.65 -8.00 14.88
N ASP A 133 -9.50 -7.09 13.92
CA ASP A 133 -8.77 -5.84 14.10
C ASP A 133 -9.71 -4.70 14.56
N ASP A 134 -10.10 -4.77 15.83
CA ASP A 134 -10.94 -3.75 16.47
C ASP A 134 -10.28 -2.37 16.53
N GLU A 135 -8.95 -2.33 16.57
CA GLU A 135 -8.19 -1.09 16.57
C GLU A 135 -8.38 -0.33 15.26
N ALA A 136 -8.18 -0.99 14.11
CA ALA A 136 -8.40 -0.38 12.79
C ALA A 136 -9.86 0.07 12.61
N PHE A 137 -10.83 -0.76 13.03
CA PHE A 137 -12.25 -0.41 12.97
C PHE A 137 -12.55 0.89 13.72
N ASN A 138 -12.08 1.00 14.97
CA ASN A 138 -12.30 2.17 15.81
C ASN A 138 -11.57 3.41 15.28
N LEU A 139 -10.36 3.24 14.72
CA LEU A 139 -9.61 4.32 14.11
C LEU A 139 -10.31 4.88 12.87
N TRP A 140 -10.89 4.05 12.00
CA TRP A 140 -11.66 4.54 10.87
C TRP A 140 -12.89 5.36 11.29
N LYS A 141 -13.61 4.94 12.34
CA LYS A 141 -14.70 5.72 12.92
C LYS A 141 -14.21 7.08 13.44
N LYS A 142 -13.11 7.07 14.19
CA LYS A 142 -12.54 8.27 14.82
C LYS A 142 -11.98 9.26 13.80
N ILE A 143 -11.21 8.79 12.83
CA ILE A 143 -10.42 9.62 11.91
C ILE A 143 -11.24 10.04 10.69
N ALA A 144 -11.94 9.09 10.08
CA ALA A 144 -12.68 9.32 8.85
C ALA A 144 -14.15 9.68 9.09
N GLY A 145 -14.66 9.51 10.32
CA GLY A 145 -16.06 9.75 10.64
C GLY A 145 -17.01 8.81 9.91
N LEU A 146 -16.52 7.64 9.47
CA LEU A 146 -17.32 6.68 8.73
C LEU A 146 -18.33 6.00 9.66
N PRO A 147 -19.60 5.85 9.24
CA PRO A 147 -20.57 5.05 9.97
C PRO A 147 -20.27 3.56 9.84
N ASP A 148 -20.84 2.76 10.73
CA ASP A 148 -20.54 1.32 10.84
C ASP A 148 -20.84 0.56 9.54
N GLU A 149 -21.90 0.93 8.81
CA GLU A 149 -22.24 0.29 7.53
C GLU A 149 -21.18 0.50 6.42
N LYS A 150 -20.24 1.44 6.60
CA LYS A 150 -19.14 1.72 5.67
C LYS A 150 -17.80 1.12 6.07
N ILE A 151 -17.74 0.41 7.20
CA ILE A 151 -16.55 -0.25 7.71
C ILE A 151 -16.80 -1.76 7.74
N ILE A 152 -16.40 -2.44 6.67
CA ILE A 152 -16.71 -3.85 6.45
C ILE A 152 -15.62 -4.72 7.09
N ARG A 153 -16.01 -5.68 7.93
CA ARG A 153 -15.09 -6.66 8.53
C ARG A 153 -14.97 -7.89 7.65
N ILE A 154 -13.75 -8.26 7.27
CA ILE A 154 -13.48 -9.40 6.40
C ILE A 154 -12.52 -10.38 7.10
N PRO A 155 -12.87 -11.68 7.20
CA PRO A 155 -12.04 -12.67 7.90
C PRO A 155 -11.02 -13.40 7.00
N THR A 156 -11.04 -13.16 5.70
CA THR A 156 -10.24 -13.86 4.70
C THR A 156 -8.90 -13.17 4.45
N SER A 157 -8.10 -13.73 3.53
CA SER A 157 -6.85 -13.16 3.02
C SER A 157 -7.02 -11.80 2.32
N ASP A 158 -8.25 -11.38 2.03
CA ASP A 158 -8.50 -10.06 1.43
C ASP A 158 -8.12 -8.92 2.39
N ASN A 159 -8.21 -9.16 3.71
CA ASN A 159 -7.76 -8.24 4.76
C ASN A 159 -6.61 -8.80 5.61
N PHE A 160 -5.88 -9.79 5.09
CA PHE A 160 -4.64 -10.26 5.70
C PHE A 160 -3.55 -10.36 4.63
N TRP A 161 -2.63 -9.41 4.66
CA TRP A 161 -1.58 -9.31 3.66
C TRP A 161 -0.34 -10.12 4.07
N ALA A 162 0.22 -10.88 3.13
CA ALA A 162 1.45 -11.62 3.31
C ALA A 162 2.31 -11.59 2.03
N MET A 163 3.57 -11.20 2.18
CA MET A 163 4.52 -11.03 1.07
C MET A 163 4.69 -12.28 0.20
N GLY A 164 4.71 -13.45 0.83
CA GLY A 164 4.95 -14.74 0.23
C GLY A 164 4.57 -15.83 1.21
N ASP A 165 5.20 -16.99 1.11
CA ASP A 165 5.03 -18.08 2.08
C ASP A 165 5.81 -17.80 3.38
N THR A 166 6.86 -16.99 3.28
CA THR A 166 7.65 -16.49 4.42
C THR A 166 7.90 -14.99 4.29
N GLY A 167 8.17 -14.31 5.41
CA GLY A 167 8.47 -12.88 5.46
C GLY A 167 7.38 -12.04 6.16
N PRO A 168 7.47 -10.70 6.07
CA PRO A 168 6.52 -9.80 6.72
C PRO A 168 5.08 -10.04 6.29
N CYS A 169 4.16 -10.04 7.26
CA CYS A 169 2.72 -10.16 7.07
C CYS A 169 1.94 -9.42 8.17
N GLY A 170 0.64 -9.27 8.00
CA GLY A 170 -0.25 -8.71 9.02
C GLY A 170 -1.65 -8.39 8.51
N PRO A 171 -2.56 -8.00 9.42
CA PRO A 171 -3.87 -7.49 9.03
C PRO A 171 -3.70 -6.21 8.19
N CYS A 172 -4.57 -6.05 7.20
CA CYS A 172 -4.64 -4.84 6.38
C CYS A 172 -6.06 -4.28 6.31
N SER A 173 -6.17 -3.04 5.85
CA SER A 173 -7.40 -2.27 5.77
C SER A 173 -7.56 -1.65 4.39
#